data_AF-A0A0V0Z163-F1
#
_entry.id   AF-A0A0V0Z163-F1
#
_cell.length_a   1.000
_cell.length_b   1.000
_cell.length_c   1.000
_cell.angle_alpha   90.00
_cell.angle_beta   90.00
_cell.angle_gamma   90.00
#
_symmetry.space_group_name_H-M   'P 1'
#
loop_
_entity.id
_entity.type
_entity.pdbx_description
1 polymer ?
#
loop_
_entity_poly.entity_id
_entity_poly.type
_entity_poly.pdbx_seq_one_letter_code
_entity_poly.pdbx_strand_id
1 'polypeptide(L)'
;MVWSPADARSKSICRGQHKLQKITSIQLDGVQVSREADSAKWALIDGKNTVCFTTNDYTATEKRTPGAAVCLENAGVYNAFRTAALN
;
A
#
# COMPACT_ATOMS: atom_id res chain seq x y z
N MET A 1 2.33 9.92 5.14
CA MET A 1 3.05 8.64 5.19
C MET A 1 2.28 7.68 4.31
N VAL A 2 2.96 6.84 3.54
CA VAL A 2 2.34 5.93 2.57
C VAL A 2 2.69 4.50 2.94
N TRP A 3 1.68 3.65 3.06
CA TRP A 3 1.88 2.26 3.44
C TRP A 3 1.91 1.39 2.19
N SER A 4 2.95 0.57 2.03
CA SER A 4 3.19 -0.20 0.80
C SER A 4 3.94 -1.51 1.08
N PRO A 5 4.03 -2.44 0.12
CA PRO A 5 4.88 -3.63 0.25
C PRO A 5 6.38 -3.32 0.39
N ALA A 6 6.85 -2.14 -0.06
CA ALA A 6 8.26 -1.84 -0.17
C ALA A 6 8.84 -1.08 1.04
N ASP A 7 10.03 -1.50 1.46
CA ASP A 7 10.83 -0.82 2.48
C ASP A 7 11.37 0.51 1.93
N ALA A 8 10.92 1.64 2.51
CA ALA A 8 11.47 3.02 2.62
C ALA A 8 12.39 3.63 1.52
N ARG A 9 12.70 2.94 0.43
CA ARG A 9 13.79 3.22 -0.52
C ARG A 9 13.31 3.28 -1.96
N SER A 10 12.03 3.50 -2.21
CA SER A 10 11.61 3.91 -3.55
C SER A 10 11.97 5.38 -3.78
N LYS A 11 13.19 5.63 -4.23
CA LYS A 11 13.69 6.96 -4.58
C LYS A 11 13.02 7.56 -5.83
N SER A 12 12.12 6.86 -6.51
CA SER A 12 11.73 7.19 -7.89
C SER A 12 10.24 7.39 -8.18
N ILE A 13 9.31 6.98 -7.31
CA ILE A 13 7.88 6.93 -7.74
C ILE A 13 7.18 8.29 -7.63
N CYS A 14 7.57 9.15 -6.69
CA CYS A 14 7.00 10.49 -6.60
C CYS A 14 8.11 11.48 -6.31
N ARG A 15 8.23 12.55 -7.09
CA ARG A 15 9.12 13.69 -6.82
C ARG A 15 8.72 14.48 -5.54
N GLY A 16 8.06 13.83 -4.58
CA GLY A 16 7.66 14.35 -3.28
C GLY A 16 8.20 13.45 -2.17
N GLN A 17 8.62 14.05 -1.05
CA GLN A 17 9.13 13.34 0.13
C GLN A 17 7.97 12.66 0.89
N HIS A 18 7.40 11.60 0.34
CA HIS A 18 6.49 10.75 1.09
C HIS A 18 7.30 9.72 1.89
N LYS A 19 7.19 9.74 3.23
CA LYS A 19 7.71 8.66 4.08
C LYS A 19 6.90 7.39 3.77
N LEU A 20 7.57 6.35 3.29
CA LEU A 20 6.98 5.02 3.05
C LEU A 20 7.11 4.18 4.32
N GLN A 21 6.04 3.50 4.70
CA GLN A 21 6.01 2.45 5.72
C GLN A 21 5.67 1.11 5.07
N LYS A 22 6.33 0.05 5.55
CA LYS A 22 6.20 -1.30 5.00
C LYS A 22 5.08 -2.05 5.72
N ILE A 23 4.11 -2.57 4.96
CA ILE A 23 3.14 -3.54 5.48
C ILE A 23 3.70 -4.95 5.24
N THR A 24 3.76 -5.79 6.28
CA THR A 24 4.21 -7.19 6.17
C THR A 24 3.08 -8.18 6.04
N SER A 25 1.91 -7.90 6.61
CA SER A 25 0.74 -8.78 6.52
C SER A 25 -0.56 -8.04 6.78
N ILE A 26 -1.66 -8.73 6.51
CA ILE A 26 -3.02 -8.25 6.69
C ILE A 26 -3.79 -9.28 7.48
N GLN A 27 -4.53 -8.83 8.49
CA GLN A 27 -5.40 -9.67 9.29
C GLN A 27 -6.87 -9.27 9.09
N LEU A 28 -7.67 -10.21 8.62
CA LEU A 28 -9.11 -10.05 8.46
C LEU A 28 -9.81 -11.26 9.07
N ASP A 29 -10.74 -11.00 9.99
CA ASP A 29 -11.55 -12.05 10.64
C ASP A 29 -10.71 -13.20 11.25
N GLY A 30 -9.61 -12.84 11.92
CA GLY A 30 -8.69 -13.81 12.53
C GLY A 30 -7.76 -14.54 11.55
N VAL A 31 -7.95 -14.38 10.23
CA VAL A 31 -7.09 -14.95 9.19
C VAL A 31 -6.02 -13.93 8.82
N GLN A 32 -4.76 -14.33 8.91
CA GLN A 32 -3.61 -13.52 8.51
C GLN A 32 -3.08 -13.96 7.14
N VAL A 33 -2.91 -13.00 6.24
CA VAL A 33 -2.34 -13.19 4.90
C VAL A 33 -1.07 -12.36 4.79
N SER A 34 0.03 -12.97 4.34
CA SER A 34 1.27 -12.21 4.13
C SER A 34 1.08 -11.21 3.00
N ARG A 35 1.86 -10.12 3.01
CA ARG A 35 1.70 -9.09 1.99
C ARG A 35 1.98 -9.61 0.57
N GLU A 36 2.85 -10.60 0.43
CA GLU A 36 3.20 -11.24 -0.83
C GLU A 36 2.08 -12.15 -1.36
N ALA A 37 1.23 -12.67 -0.45
CA ALA A 37 0.09 -13.51 -0.80
C ALA A 37 -1.21 -12.69 -1.04
N ASP A 38 -1.21 -11.40 -0.74
CA ASP A 38 -2.33 -10.51 -1.01
C ASP A 38 -2.33 -10.02 -2.48
N SER A 39 -3.30 -10.49 -3.25
CA SER A 39 -3.46 -10.12 -4.66
C SER A 39 -4.12 -8.75 -4.90
N ALA A 40 -4.68 -8.11 -3.86
CA ALA A 40 -5.46 -6.88 -4.00
C ALA A 40 -4.59 -5.62 -4.21
N LYS A 41 -3.25 -5.72 -4.10
CA LYS A 41 -2.26 -4.68 -4.40
C LYS A 41 -2.72 -3.25 -4.07
N TRP A 42 -2.58 -2.84 -2.82
CA TRP A 42 -3.12 -1.56 -2.34
C TRP A 42 -2.15 -0.74 -1.50
N ALA A 43 -2.40 0.56 -1.35
CA ALA A 43 -1.63 1.46 -0.50
C ALA A 43 -2.53 2.43 0.25
N LEU A 44 -2.11 2.83 1.46
CA LEU A 44 -2.77 3.88 2.23
C LEU A 44 -2.00 5.18 2.13
N ILE A 45 -2.74 6.28 2.02
CA ILE A 45 -2.18 7.63 2.08
C ILE A 45 -2.71 8.33 3.33
N ASP A 46 -1.85 8.44 4.34
CA ASP A 46 -2.18 9.14 5.57
C ASP A 46 -2.38 10.64 5.34
N GLY A 47 -3.31 11.24 6.10
CA GLY A 47 -3.66 12.65 6.02
C GLY A 47 -4.75 12.99 5.00
N LYS A 48 -5.11 12.04 4.13
CA LYS A 48 -6.20 12.18 3.15
C LYS A 48 -7.27 11.10 3.22
N ASN A 49 -7.11 10.12 4.13
CA ASN A 49 -8.00 8.96 4.24
C ASN A 49 -8.20 8.24 2.89
N THR A 50 -7.11 8.11 2.13
CA THR A 50 -7.13 7.54 0.78
C THR A 50 -6.64 6.10 0.79
N VAL A 51 -7.36 5.24 0.08
CA VAL A 51 -6.91 3.90 -0.31
C VAL A 51 -6.72 3.88 -1.82
N CYS A 52 -5.57 3.38 -2.29
CA CYS A 52 -5.30 3.23 -3.71
C CYS A 52 -5.08 1.75 -4.04
N PHE A 53 -5.71 1.26 -5.12
CA PHE A 53 -5.48 -0.06 -5.68
C PHE A 53 -4.61 0.08 -6.93
N THR A 54 -3.55 -0.70 -7.04
CA THR A 54 -2.49 -0.53 -8.04
C THR A 54 -2.39 -1.76 -8.92
N THR A 55 -2.07 -1.58 -10.20
CA THR A 55 -1.92 -2.73 -11.12
C THR A 55 -0.65 -3.56 -10.83
N ASN A 56 0.38 -2.94 -10.24
CA ASN A 56 1.71 -3.53 -10.05
C ASN A 56 2.14 -3.43 -8.58
N ASP A 57 2.96 -4.37 -8.12
CA ASP A 57 3.49 -4.35 -6.75
C ASP A 57 4.81 -3.59 -6.79
N TYR A 58 4.77 -2.31 -6.42
CA TYR A 58 5.93 -1.41 -6.42
C TYR A 58 7.09 -1.90 -5.52
N THR A 59 7.75 -2.97 -5.94
CA THR A 59 8.89 -3.64 -5.32
C THR A 59 10.15 -3.17 -6.03
N ALA A 60 11.29 -3.19 -5.31
CA ALA A 60 12.55 -2.68 -5.85
C ALA A 60 13.02 -3.42 -7.12
N THR A 61 12.55 -4.66 -7.32
CA THR A 61 12.89 -5.55 -8.43
C THR A 61 11.90 -5.53 -9.59
N GLU A 62 10.72 -4.92 -9.44
CA GLU A 62 9.80 -4.81 -10.56
C GLU A 62 10.41 -3.92 -11.66
N LYS A 63 10.46 -4.46 -12.88
CA LYS A 63 10.87 -3.74 -14.09
C LYS A 63 10.08 -2.43 -14.16
N ARG A 64 10.65 -1.40 -14.82
CA ARG A 64 10.00 -0.10 -15.09
C ARG A 64 8.76 -0.27 -16.00
N THR A 65 7.75 -0.94 -15.48
CA THR A 65 6.54 -1.33 -16.17
C THR A 65 5.51 -0.25 -15.88
N PRO A 66 4.85 0.32 -16.91
CA PRO A 66 3.75 1.24 -16.68
C PRO A 66 2.70 0.60 -15.79
N GLY A 67 2.16 1.37 -14.86
CA GLY A 67 1.11 0.94 -13.96
C GLY A 67 0.07 2.04 -13.80
N ALA A 68 -1.10 1.65 -13.32
CA ALA A 68 -2.17 2.56 -12.96
C ALA A 68 -2.57 2.36 -11.50
N ALA A 69 -3.24 3.36 -10.94
CA ALA A 69 -3.86 3.28 -9.63
C ALA A 69 -5.26 3.88 -9.66
N VAL A 70 -6.20 3.24 -8.97
CA VAL A 70 -7.51 3.80 -8.65
C VAL A 70 -7.49 4.16 -7.17
N CYS A 71 -7.73 5.43 -6.85
CA CYS A 71 -7.71 5.93 -5.48
C CYS A 71 -9.09 6.39 -5.04
N LEU A 72 -9.46 6.02 -3.81
CA LEU A 72 -10.72 6.37 -3.17
C LEU A 72 -10.43 7.10 -1.85
N GLU A 73 -10.98 8.31 -1.70
CA GLU A 73 -10.99 9.04 -0.43
C GLU A 73 -12.24 8.68 0.37
N ASN A 74 -12.07 7.84 1.39
CA ASN A 74 -13.16 7.42 2.26
C ASN A 74 -12.60 6.99 3.62
N ALA A 75 -13.00 7.68 4.69
CA ALA A 75 -12.51 7.42 6.04
C ALA A 75 -12.85 6.01 6.56
N GLY A 76 -14.03 5.49 6.26
CA GLY A 76 -14.45 4.15 6.69
C GLY A 76 -13.61 3.07 6.04
N VAL A 77 -13.44 3.14 4.71
CA VAL A 77 -12.61 2.18 3.96
C VAL A 77 -11.15 2.29 4.38
N TYR A 78 -10.60 3.49 4.46
CA TYR A 78 -9.23 3.71 4.93
C TYR A 78 -8.99 3.11 6.32
N ASN A 79 -9.90 3.33 7.26
CA ASN A 79 -9.75 2.79 8.63
C ASN A 79 -9.85 1.27 8.68
N ALA A 80 -10.68 0.64 7.84
CA ALA A 80 -10.76 -0.82 7.75
C ALA A 80 -9.42 -1.42 7.31
N PHE A 81 -8.82 -0.88 6.23
CA PHE A 81 -7.53 -1.33 5.74
C PHE A 81 -6.39 -1.02 6.72
N ARG A 82 -6.42 0.15 7.37
CA ARG A 82 -5.43 0.53 8.39
C ARG A 82 -5.47 -0.40 9.60
N THR A 83 -6.66 -0.82 10.02
CA THR A 83 -6.83 -1.74 11.16
C THR A 83 -6.37 -3.15 10.81
N ALA A 84 -6.59 -3.58 9.56
CA ALA A 84 -6.17 -4.89 9.09
C ALA A 84 -4.65 -4.98 8.84
N ALA A 85 -3.97 -3.86 8.56
CA ALA A 85 -2.55 -3.83 8.24
C ALA A 85 -1.64 -4.08 9.45
N LEU A 86 -0.66 -4.97 9.27
CA LEU A 86 0.40 -5.24 10.23
C LEU A 86 1.76 -4.86 9.64
N ASN A 87 2.61 -4.26 10.48
CA ASN A 87 3.99 -3.87 10.16
C ASN A 87 4.98 -4.95 10.56
#